data_AF-L8HGN3-F1
#
_entry.id   AF-L8HGN3-F1
#
_cell.length_a   1.000
_cell.length_b   1.000
_cell.length_c   1.000
_cell.angle_alpha   90.00
_cell.angle_beta   90.00
_cell.angle_gamma   90.00
#
_symmetry.space_group_name_H-M   'P 1'
#
loop_
_entity.id
_entity.type
_entity.pdbx_description
1 polymer ?
#
loop_
_entity_poly.entity_id
_entity_poly.type
_entity_poly.pdbx_seq_one_letter_code
_entity_poly.pdbx_strand_id
1 'polypeptide(L)'
;MVLRILTAMYMVGIMDTPQTGDLNVDVRTREHTELARRLSEQSTVLLKNDRSILPIDATRLRTIAVIGDDANDNPVFRGEGSGEVSAEYVVTPLEGIKAHLARRGLSVDVIYVNNSVIANAVAAAKKADLAIVFAGVESSEGYD
;
A
#
# COMPACT_ATOMS: atom_id res chain seq x y z
N MET A 1 37.50 -17.47 10.72
CA MET A 1 36.27 -17.30 9.92
C MET A 1 35.34 -18.51 10.05
N VAL A 2 35.81 -19.73 9.83
CA VAL A 2 35.02 -20.98 9.91
C VAL A 2 34.28 -21.18 11.24
N LEU A 3 34.94 -20.97 12.39
CA LEU A 3 34.32 -21.20 13.69
C LEU A 3 33.05 -20.35 13.90
N ARG A 4 33.04 -19.09 13.46
CA ARG A 4 31.87 -18.19 13.63
C ARG A 4 30.65 -18.66 12.83
N ILE A 5 30.89 -19.17 11.62
CA ILE A 5 29.83 -19.71 10.75
C ILE A 5 29.24 -20.96 11.39
N LEU A 6 30.09 -21.92 11.78
CA LEU A 6 29.63 -23.17 12.40
C LEU A 6 28.92 -22.93 13.73
N THR A 7 29.43 -22.03 14.57
CA THR A 7 28.75 -21.66 15.82
C THR A 7 27.35 -21.12 15.56
N ALA A 8 27.16 -20.22 14.58
CA ALA A 8 25.83 -19.73 14.23
C ALA A 8 24.91 -20.85 13.72
N MET A 9 25.44 -21.76 12.88
CA MET A 9 24.71 -22.92 12.37
C MET A 9 24.22 -23.84 13.50
N TYR A 10 25.09 -24.17 14.47
CA TYR A 10 24.70 -24.95 15.65
C TYR A 10 23.71 -24.20 16.54
N MET A 11 23.89 -22.89 16.74
CA MET A 11 22.98 -22.09 17.58
C MET A 11 21.54 -22.06 17.05
N VAL A 12 21.36 -22.05 15.73
CA VAL A 12 20.02 -22.09 15.10
C VAL A 12 19.54 -23.53 14.83
N GLY A 13 20.31 -24.55 15.25
CA GLY A 13 19.94 -25.96 15.17
C GLY A 13 19.98 -26.57 13.77
N ILE A 14 20.59 -25.89 12.78
CA ILE A 14 20.62 -26.36 11.38
C ILE A 14 21.44 -27.64 11.21
N MET A 15 22.36 -27.91 12.15
CA MET A 15 23.20 -29.11 12.18
C MET A 15 22.49 -30.31 12.81
N ASP A 16 21.49 -30.05 13.66
CA ASP A 16 20.81 -31.06 14.46
C ASP A 16 19.46 -31.48 13.85
N THR A 17 18.80 -30.55 13.15
CA THR A 17 17.47 -30.76 12.56
C THR A 17 17.52 -30.63 11.04
N PRO A 18 17.29 -31.73 10.29
CA PRO A 18 17.16 -31.67 8.83
C PRO A 18 16.08 -30.69 8.41
N GLN A 19 16.33 -29.91 7.35
CA GLN A 19 15.35 -28.97 6.81
C GLN A 19 14.24 -29.73 6.09
N THR A 20 12.98 -29.53 6.49
CA THR A 20 11.81 -30.24 5.96
C THR A 20 10.84 -29.35 5.19
N GLY A 21 11.25 -28.13 4.83
CA GLY A 21 10.38 -27.17 4.12
C GLY A 21 10.06 -27.62 2.69
N ASP A 22 8.87 -27.26 2.21
CA ASP A 22 8.45 -27.40 0.81
C ASP A 22 8.36 -26.02 0.17
N LEU A 23 9.09 -25.82 -0.92
CA LEU A 23 9.16 -24.54 -1.64
C LEU A 23 7.88 -24.21 -2.41
N ASN A 24 6.96 -25.17 -2.56
CA ASN A 24 5.70 -24.99 -3.28
C ASN A 24 4.53 -24.61 -2.36
N VAL A 25 4.77 -24.53 -1.04
CA VAL A 25 3.72 -24.16 -0.08
C VAL A 25 3.51 -22.65 -0.13
N ASP A 26 2.26 -22.25 -0.33
CA ASP A 26 1.84 -20.87 -0.14
C ASP A 26 1.81 -20.54 1.37
N VAL A 27 2.75 -19.71 1.80
CA VAL A 27 2.85 -19.25 3.20
C VAL A 27 2.04 -17.98 3.50
N ARG A 28 1.30 -17.45 2.53
CA ARG A 28 0.50 -16.22 2.67
C ARG A 28 -0.87 -16.55 3.23
N THR A 29 -0.90 -16.91 4.51
CA THR A 29 -2.17 -17.20 5.18
C THR A 29 -3.04 -15.94 5.26
N ARG A 30 -4.34 -16.15 5.50
CA ARG A 30 -5.27 -15.07 5.77
C ARG A 30 -4.81 -14.24 6.96
N GLU A 31 -4.28 -14.88 8.00
CA GLU A 31 -3.76 -14.23 9.21
C GLU A 31 -2.56 -13.33 8.91
N HIS A 32 -1.64 -13.76 8.03
CA HIS A 32 -0.52 -12.93 7.57
C HIS A 32 -1.01 -11.71 6.78
N THR A 33 -1.98 -11.91 5.89
CA THR A 33 -2.59 -10.81 5.11
C THR A 33 -3.28 -9.79 6.02
N GLU A 34 -4.06 -10.26 6.99
CA GLU A 34 -4.74 -9.40 7.96
C GLU A 34 -3.74 -8.67 8.88
N LEU A 35 -2.64 -9.34 9.25
CA LEU A 35 -1.56 -8.70 10.01
C LEU A 35 -0.89 -7.60 9.20
N ALA A 36 -0.50 -7.87 7.95
CA ALA A 36 0.12 -6.88 7.06
C ALA A 36 -0.78 -5.65 6.90
N ARG A 37 -2.09 -5.86 6.67
CA ARG A 37 -3.07 -4.78 6.60
C ARG A 37 -3.10 -3.94 7.88
N ARG A 38 -3.16 -4.57 9.06
CA ARG A 38 -3.17 -3.85 10.34
C ARG A 38 -1.88 -3.04 10.56
N LEU A 39 -0.74 -3.60 10.18
CA LEU A 39 0.55 -2.91 10.26
C LEU A 39 0.57 -1.68 9.35
N SER A 40 0.10 -1.80 8.10
CA SER A 40 -0.01 -0.66 7.17
C SER A 40 -0.97 0.44 7.69
N GLU A 41 -2.09 0.04 8.30
CA GLU A 41 -3.04 0.99 8.91
C GLU A 41 -2.39 1.75 10.09
N GLN A 42 -1.55 1.08 10.89
CA GLN A 42 -0.89 1.65 12.08
C GLN A 42 0.41 2.40 11.78
N SER A 43 1.08 2.10 10.66
CA SER A 43 2.33 2.76 10.26
C SER A 43 2.13 4.10 9.55
N THR A 44 0.89 4.44 9.18
CA THR A 44 0.55 5.71 8.54
C THR A 44 0.61 6.88 9.54
N VAL A 45 1.39 7.92 9.22
CA VAL A 45 1.54 9.12 10.07
C VAL A 45 0.76 10.29 9.51
N LEU A 46 -0.20 10.80 10.28
CA LEU A 46 -0.94 12.02 9.94
C LEU A 46 -0.10 13.26 10.25
N LEU A 47 0.46 13.88 9.20
CA LEU A 47 1.31 15.07 9.35
C LEU A 47 0.51 16.36 9.59
N LYS A 48 -0.69 16.46 9.02
CA LYS A 48 -1.51 17.68 9.07
C LYS A 48 -3.00 17.36 8.91
N ASN A 49 -3.84 18.00 9.72
CA ASN A 49 -5.30 17.92 9.61
C ASN A 49 -5.94 19.30 9.76
N ASP A 50 -5.97 20.05 8.65
CA ASP A 50 -6.59 21.37 8.63
C ASP A 50 -8.12 21.28 8.61
N ARG A 51 -8.76 22.18 9.35
CA ARG A 51 -10.24 22.34 9.39
C ARG A 51 -10.99 21.04 9.73
N SER A 52 -10.32 20.11 10.41
CA SER A 52 -10.89 18.80 10.78
C SER A 52 -11.46 18.05 9.57
N ILE A 53 -10.80 18.12 8.42
CA ILE A 53 -11.23 17.42 7.20
C ILE A 53 -11.20 15.89 7.37
N LEU A 54 -10.32 15.39 8.25
CA LEU A 54 -10.26 13.98 8.64
C LEU A 54 -10.89 13.75 10.02
N PRO A 55 -11.65 12.64 10.21
CA PRO A 55 -11.97 11.61 9.21
C PRO A 55 -13.01 12.10 8.18
N ILE A 56 -12.87 11.65 6.92
CA ILE A 56 -13.78 12.05 5.83
C ILE A 56 -15.17 11.47 6.06
N ASP A 57 -16.18 12.34 6.09
CA ASP A 57 -17.58 11.94 6.06
C ASP A 57 -18.08 11.76 4.61
N ALA A 58 -17.87 10.57 4.08
CA ALA A 58 -18.28 10.22 2.71
C ALA A 58 -19.80 10.27 2.49
N THR A 59 -20.63 10.33 3.54
CA THR A 59 -22.10 10.42 3.39
C THR A 59 -22.56 11.77 2.84
N ARG A 60 -21.69 12.78 2.94
CA ARG A 60 -21.94 14.16 2.50
C ARG A 60 -21.37 14.46 1.11
N LEU A 61 -20.66 13.51 0.52
CA LEU A 61 -20.00 13.67 -0.77
C LEU A 61 -20.86 13.05 -1.87
N ARG A 62 -20.90 13.70 -3.03
CA ARG A 62 -21.47 13.18 -4.27
C ARG A 62 -20.37 12.74 -5.22
N THR A 63 -19.24 13.43 -5.21
CA THR A 63 -18.12 13.16 -6.12
C THR A 63 -16.78 13.28 -5.40
N ILE A 64 -15.89 12.30 -5.61
CA ILE A 64 -14.50 12.29 -5.14
C ILE A 64 -13.58 12.24 -6.37
N ALA A 65 -12.61 13.14 -6.44
CA ALA A 65 -11.50 13.04 -7.38
C ALA A 65 -10.33 12.32 -6.71
N VAL A 66 -9.88 11.21 -7.32
CA VAL A 66 -8.69 10.46 -6.94
C VAL A 66 -7.62 10.75 -7.98
N ILE A 67 -6.57 11.45 -7.58
CA ILE A 67 -5.61 12.06 -8.50
C ILE A 67 -4.21 11.50 -8.21
N GLY A 68 -3.48 11.16 -9.26
CA GLY A 68 -2.09 10.71 -9.18
C GLY A 68 -1.92 9.27 -9.60
N ASP A 69 -0.78 8.98 -10.23
CA ASP A 69 -0.45 7.66 -10.78
C ASP A 69 -0.35 6.58 -9.69
N ASP A 70 0.19 6.98 -8.54
CA ASP A 70 0.30 6.20 -7.30
C ASP A 70 -1.06 5.75 -6.75
N ALA A 71 -2.16 6.38 -7.17
CA ALA A 71 -3.49 5.98 -6.73
C ALA A 71 -3.98 4.69 -7.40
N ASN A 72 -3.44 4.30 -8.56
CA ASN A 72 -3.91 3.12 -9.28
C ASN A 72 -2.92 2.50 -10.28
N ASP A 73 -2.34 3.29 -11.19
CA ASP A 73 -1.61 2.74 -12.34
C ASP A 73 -0.20 2.28 -11.96
N ASN A 74 0.47 3.01 -11.06
CA ASN A 74 1.80 2.67 -10.52
C ASN A 74 1.87 2.92 -9.00
N PRO A 75 1.18 2.10 -8.17
CA PRO A 75 1.15 2.29 -6.72
C PRO A 75 2.47 1.91 -6.06
N VAL A 76 2.96 2.75 -5.16
CA VAL A 76 4.13 2.51 -4.31
C VAL A 76 3.68 1.79 -3.04
N PHE A 77 3.97 0.49 -2.96
CA PHE A 77 3.58 -0.36 -1.82
C PHE A 77 4.75 -1.09 -1.16
N ARG A 78 5.94 -0.99 -1.74
CA ARG A 78 7.19 -1.60 -1.26
C ARG A 78 8.36 -0.68 -1.59
N GLY A 79 9.47 -0.86 -0.87
CA GLY A 79 10.77 -0.35 -1.33
C GLY A 79 11.38 -1.31 -2.35
N GLU A 80 12.45 -0.86 -3.00
CA GLU A 80 13.21 -1.66 -3.96
C GLU A 80 14.54 -2.19 -3.35
N GLY A 81 15.29 -2.96 -4.14
CA GLY A 81 16.61 -3.50 -3.77
C GLY A 81 16.56 -4.95 -3.32
N SER A 82 17.60 -5.41 -2.60
CA SER A 82 17.71 -6.81 -2.18
C SER A 82 16.61 -7.28 -1.22
N GLY A 83 15.90 -6.34 -0.58
CA GLY A 83 14.74 -6.61 0.29
C GLY A 83 13.39 -6.55 -0.43
N GLU A 84 13.36 -6.41 -1.75
CA GLU A 84 12.12 -6.34 -2.52
C GLU A 84 11.31 -7.64 -2.38
N VAL A 85 9.98 -7.49 -2.31
CA VAL A 85 9.03 -8.60 -2.24
C VAL A 85 8.09 -8.60 -3.45
N SER A 86 7.80 -9.79 -3.98
CA SER A 86 6.76 -9.96 -4.99
C SER A 86 5.39 -10.14 -4.32
N ALA A 87 4.46 -9.25 -4.61
CA ALA A 87 3.07 -9.36 -4.17
C ALA A 87 2.24 -10.03 -5.26
N GLU A 88 1.41 -11.00 -4.89
CA GLU A 88 0.47 -11.62 -5.83
C GLU A 88 -0.62 -10.65 -6.29
N TYR A 89 -1.01 -9.77 -5.37
CA TYR A 89 -1.98 -8.73 -5.63
C TYR A 89 -1.63 -7.51 -4.80
N VAL A 90 -2.08 -6.36 -5.28
CA VAL A 90 -1.96 -5.06 -4.62
C VAL A 90 -3.35 -4.46 -4.63
N VAL A 91 -3.84 -4.04 -3.46
CA VAL A 91 -5.08 -3.24 -3.40
C VAL A 91 -4.67 -1.79 -3.57
N THR A 92 -5.00 -1.18 -4.71
CA THR A 92 -4.63 0.21 -4.96
C THR A 92 -5.45 1.16 -4.09
N PRO A 93 -4.98 2.40 -3.82
CA PRO A 93 -5.80 3.38 -3.13
C PRO A 93 -7.17 3.61 -3.79
N LEU A 94 -7.23 3.65 -5.13
CA LEU A 94 -8.49 3.76 -5.87
C LEU A 94 -9.44 2.60 -5.59
N GLU A 95 -8.93 1.36 -5.64
CA GLU A 95 -9.70 0.15 -5.32
C GLU A 95 -10.17 0.14 -3.86
N GLY A 96 -9.29 0.49 -2.93
CA GLY A 96 -9.60 0.59 -1.50
C GLY A 96 -10.71 1.61 -1.20
N ILE A 97 -10.66 2.78 -1.84
CA ILE A 97 -11.69 3.82 -1.73
C ILE A 97 -13.03 3.31 -2.29
N LYS A 98 -13.04 2.78 -3.52
CA LYS A 98 -14.26 2.25 -4.15
C LYS A 98 -14.88 1.11 -3.32
N ALA A 99 -14.05 0.18 -2.83
CA ALA A 99 -14.49 -0.92 -1.98
C ALA A 99 -15.04 -0.43 -0.64
N HIS A 100 -14.45 0.62 -0.05
CA HIS A 100 -14.97 1.23 1.17
C HIS A 100 -16.36 1.87 0.96
N LEU A 101 -16.54 2.62 -0.13
CA LEU A 101 -17.82 3.24 -0.48
C LEU A 101 -18.90 2.18 -0.74
N ALA A 102 -18.58 1.15 -1.53
CA ALA A 102 -19.48 0.04 -1.84
C ALA A 102 -19.91 -0.71 -0.57
N ARG A 103 -18.98 -1.02 0.34
CA ARG A 103 -19.27 -1.68 1.63
C ARG A 103 -20.21 -0.87 2.51
N ARG A 104 -20.18 0.46 2.40
CA ARG A 104 -21.08 1.37 3.12
C ARG A 104 -22.38 1.66 2.37
N GLY A 105 -22.56 1.11 1.17
CA GLY A 105 -23.73 1.37 0.33
C GLY A 105 -23.83 2.83 -0.14
N LEU A 106 -22.70 3.54 -0.22
CA LEU A 106 -22.67 4.95 -0.62
C LEU A 106 -22.51 5.08 -2.14
N SER A 107 -23.43 5.81 -2.77
CA SER A 107 -23.37 6.15 -4.19
C SER A 107 -22.61 7.47 -4.38
N VAL A 108 -21.28 7.38 -4.38
CA VAL A 108 -20.38 8.52 -4.63
C VAL A 108 -19.64 8.26 -5.95
N ASP A 109 -19.68 9.23 -6.86
CA ASP A 109 -18.94 9.15 -8.12
C ASP A 109 -17.44 9.32 -7.86
N VAL A 110 -16.61 8.45 -8.44
CA VAL A 110 -15.15 8.45 -8.23
C VAL A 110 -14.47 8.71 -9.55
N ILE A 111 -13.95 9.93 -9.71
CA ILE A 111 -13.20 10.36 -10.89
C ILE A 111 -11.73 10.05 -10.66
N TYR A 112 -11.16 9.14 -11.44
CA TYR A 112 -9.72 8.87 -11.42
C TYR A 112 -9.01 9.65 -12.52
N VAL A 113 -7.90 10.30 -12.18
CA VAL A 113 -7.00 10.95 -13.15
C VAL A 113 -5.56 10.68 -12.74
N ASN A 114 -4.76 10.08 -13.62
CA ASN A 114 -3.33 9.90 -13.41
C ASN A 114 -2.56 11.24 -13.54
N ASN A 115 -1.25 11.24 -13.33
CA ASN A 115 -0.45 12.45 -13.37
C ASN A 115 0.03 12.86 -14.79
N SER A 116 -0.41 12.18 -15.85
CA SER A 116 0.10 12.44 -17.21
C SER A 116 -0.21 13.85 -17.74
N VAL A 117 -1.33 14.45 -17.32
CA VAL A 117 -1.73 15.81 -17.72
C VAL A 117 -2.32 16.57 -16.54
N ILE A 118 -1.56 17.55 -16.01
CA ILE A 118 -1.95 18.35 -14.85
C ILE A 118 -3.30 19.06 -15.05
N ALA A 119 -3.60 19.54 -16.26
CA ALA A 119 -4.86 20.21 -16.57
C ALA A 119 -6.09 19.31 -16.30
N ASN A 120 -5.98 18.00 -16.54
CA ASN A 120 -7.06 17.04 -16.27
C ASN A 120 -7.26 16.86 -14.76
N ALA A 121 -6.17 16.77 -13.99
CA ALA A 121 -6.22 16.69 -12.53
C ALA A 121 -6.91 17.94 -11.93
N VAL A 122 -6.54 19.14 -12.42
CA VAL A 122 -7.18 20.40 -12.02
C VAL A 122 -8.68 20.41 -12.39
N ALA A 123 -9.04 19.93 -13.58
CA ALA A 123 -10.42 19.86 -14.02
C ALA A 123 -11.25 18.88 -13.18
N ALA A 124 -10.68 17.73 -12.80
CA ALA A 124 -11.34 16.75 -11.93
C ALA A 124 -11.52 17.30 -10.51
N ALA A 125 -10.48 17.91 -9.93
CA ALA A 125 -10.55 18.53 -8.61
C ALA A 125 -11.62 19.62 -8.52
N LYS A 126 -11.80 20.44 -9.56
CA LYS A 126 -12.84 21.48 -9.61
C LYS A 126 -14.27 20.93 -9.69
N LYS A 127 -14.44 19.69 -10.13
CA LYS A 127 -15.74 19.03 -10.29
C LYS A 127 -16.14 18.15 -9.09
N ALA A 128 -15.20 17.88 -8.18
CA ALA A 128 -15.41 17.00 -7.04
C ALA A 128 -15.65 17.78 -5.74
N ASP A 129 -16.40 17.17 -4.81
CA ASP A 129 -16.58 17.71 -3.45
C ASP A 129 -15.32 17.53 -2.61
N LEU A 130 -14.53 16.51 -2.94
CA LEU A 130 -13.26 16.19 -2.30
C LEU A 130 -12.25 15.75 -3.36
N ALA A 131 -11.03 16.28 -3.30
CA ALA A 131 -9.90 15.79 -4.06
C ALA A 131 -8.90 15.10 -3.11
N ILE A 132 -8.52 13.87 -3.46
CA ILE A 132 -7.49 13.09 -2.77
C ILE A 132 -6.34 12.90 -3.75
N VAL A 133 -5.19 13.49 -3.45
CA VAL A 133 -4.00 13.45 -4.29
C VAL A 133 -3.02 12.46 -3.72
N PHE A 134 -2.62 11.48 -4.53
CA PHE A 134 -1.60 10.49 -4.24
C PHE A 134 -0.30 10.90 -4.95
N ALA A 135 0.75 11.06 -4.16
CA ALA A 135 2.08 11.37 -4.65
C ALA A 135 3.06 10.52 -3.84
N GLY A 136 3.77 9.66 -4.56
CA GLY A 136 4.78 8.77 -4.01
C GLY A 136 6.16 9.12 -4.54
N VAL A 137 7.16 8.63 -3.84
CA VAL A 137 8.55 8.57 -4.27
C VAL A 137 9.03 7.16 -4.01
N GLU A 138 9.77 6.60 -4.96
CA GLU A 138 10.44 5.32 -4.83
C GLU A 138 11.91 5.56 -4.50
N SER A 139 12.47 4.68 -3.68
CA SER A 139 13.89 4.68 -3.31
C SER A 139 14.43 3.27 -3.47
N SER A 140 15.67 3.16 -3.97
CA SER A 140 16.27 1.88 -4.35
C SER A 140 17.67 1.71 -3.79
N GLU A 141 18.06 0.46 -3.55
CA GLU A 141 19.40 0.15 -3.05
C GLU A 141 20.48 0.61 -4.06
N GLY A 142 21.44 1.40 -3.58
CA GLY A 142 22.57 1.88 -4.39
C GLY A 142 22.28 3.15 -5.20
N TYR A 143 21.13 3.79 -4.99
CA TYR A 143 20.78 5.06 -5.63
C TYR A 143 20.28 6.07 -4.58
N ASP A 144 20.84 7.28 -4.62
CA ASP A 144 20.41 8.44 -3.81
C ASP A 144 19.39 9.30 -4.58
#